data_AF-A0A5E4L8V1-F1
#
_entry.id   AF-A0A5E4L8V1-F1
#
_cell.length_a   1.000
_cell.length_b   1.000
_cell.length_c   1.000
_cell.angle_alpha   90.00
_cell.angle_beta   90.00
_cell.angle_gamma   90.00
#
_symmetry.space_group_name_H-M   'P 1'
#
loop_
_entity.id
_entity.type
_entity.pdbx_description
1 polymer ?
#
loop_
_entity_poly.entity_id
_entity_poly.type
_entity_poly.pdbx_seq_one_letter_code
_entity_poly.pdbx_strand_id
1 'polypeptide(L)'
;MASKFLDKFLGSGKKAKAEAEEYQELDLSEFEEGFKDEPTGTFIRIAELSGLDIMPELKKQIYGGNILMIDISPAKKDKLVFDRAIKDLKQVVGDVHGDIAMIKEDQVIVTPRGVRIDRQKLK
;
A
#
# COMPACT_ATOMS: atom_id res chain seq x y z
N MET A 1 -55.21 -3.76 -6.88
CA MET A 1 -53.78 -3.86 -7.26
C MET A 1 -52.96 -3.24 -6.14
N ALA A 2 -52.52 -4.08 -5.19
CA ALA A 2 -51.11 -4.40 -4.95
C ALA A 2 -50.32 -3.13 -4.53
N SER A 3 -50.23 -2.82 -3.24
CA SER A 3 -49.30 -3.50 -2.31
C SER A 3 -47.97 -3.83 -3.01
N LYS A 4 -47.11 -2.82 -3.16
CA LYS A 4 -45.70 -3.01 -3.58
C LYS A 4 -44.76 -1.89 -3.12
N PHE A 5 -45.12 -1.14 -2.08
CA PHE A 5 -44.30 -0.04 -1.55
C PHE A 5 -44.07 -0.05 -0.03
N LEU A 6 -44.64 -1.02 0.71
CA LEU A 6 -44.51 -1.09 2.18
C LEU A 6 -43.68 -2.28 2.68
N ASP A 7 -43.12 -3.09 1.79
CA ASP A 7 -42.46 -4.36 2.14
C ASP A 7 -40.92 -4.29 2.11
N LYS A 8 -40.33 -3.09 2.08
CA LYS A 8 -38.86 -2.93 2.09
C LYS A 8 -38.31 -2.08 3.23
N PHE A 9 -39.16 -1.71 4.20
CA PHE A 9 -38.77 -0.77 5.27
C PHE A 9 -39.12 -1.19 6.70
N LEU A 10 -39.60 -2.41 6.97
CA LEU A 10 -39.91 -2.81 8.35
C LEU A 10 -39.69 -4.30 8.62
N GLY A 11 -38.51 -4.62 9.13
CA GLY A 11 -38.12 -5.95 9.60
C GLY A 11 -37.05 -5.86 10.68
N SER A 12 -37.44 -5.35 11.86
CA SER A 12 -36.61 -5.28 13.07
C SER A 12 -36.33 -6.67 13.68
N GLY A 13 -35.07 -6.99 13.96
CA GLY A 13 -34.68 -8.26 14.62
C GLY A 13 -33.25 -8.29 15.18
N LYS A 14 -33.06 -7.58 16.30
CA LYS A 14 -31.93 -7.53 17.27
C LYS A 14 -30.80 -8.61 17.26
N LYS A 15 -29.57 -8.08 17.35
CA LYS A 15 -28.41 -8.40 18.22
C LYS A 15 -27.14 -9.04 17.61
N ALA A 16 -26.11 -8.18 17.58
CA ALA A 16 -24.70 -8.40 17.91
C ALA A 16 -23.84 -9.28 17.00
N LYS A 17 -23.14 -8.63 16.07
CA LYS A 17 -21.69 -8.83 15.89
C LYS A 17 -21.11 -7.63 15.14
N ALA A 18 -20.03 -7.11 15.72
CA ALA A 18 -19.15 -6.03 15.26
C ALA A 18 -19.44 -5.47 13.86
N GLU A 19 -19.72 -4.17 13.79
CA GLU A 19 -19.51 -3.33 12.63
C GLU A 19 -18.01 -3.42 12.28
N ALA A 20 -17.63 -4.46 11.55
CA ALA A 20 -16.49 -4.38 10.66
C ALA A 20 -16.95 -3.40 9.57
N GLU A 21 -16.35 -2.21 9.56
CA GLU A 21 -16.51 -1.22 8.50
C GLU A 21 -16.57 -1.96 7.16
N GLU A 22 -17.72 -1.87 6.49
CA GLU A 22 -17.94 -2.46 5.19
C GLU A 22 -16.93 -1.80 4.25
N TYR A 23 -15.83 -2.50 3.96
CA TYR A 23 -14.81 -2.02 3.04
C TYR A 23 -15.48 -1.80 1.68
N GLN A 24 -15.80 -0.54 1.37
CA GLN A 24 -16.19 -0.17 0.02
C GLN A 24 -14.97 -0.35 -0.88
N GLU A 25 -15.08 -1.31 -1.79
CA GLU A 25 -14.14 -1.47 -2.89
C GLU A 25 -14.28 -0.24 -3.80
N LEU A 26 -13.18 0.50 -3.97
CA LEU A 26 -13.14 1.66 -4.85
C LEU A 26 -13.13 1.17 -6.29
N ASP A 27 -14.10 1.61 -7.11
CA ASP A 27 -14.04 1.43 -8.56
C ASP A 27 -13.01 2.39 -9.14
N LEU A 28 -11.92 1.84 -9.70
CA LEU A 28 -10.80 2.60 -10.24
C LEU A 28 -10.69 2.49 -11.77
N SER A 29 -11.71 1.94 -12.43
CA SER A 29 -11.72 1.72 -13.87
C SER A 29 -11.46 3.00 -14.69
N GLU A 30 -11.88 4.16 -14.18
CA GLU A 30 -11.62 5.47 -14.80
C GLU A 30 -10.14 5.93 -14.75
N PHE A 31 -9.31 5.33 -13.88
CA PHE A 31 -7.89 5.66 -13.73
C PHE A 31 -6.94 4.64 -14.42
N GLU A 32 -7.45 3.49 -14.86
CA GLU A 32 -6.64 2.46 -15.54
C GLU A 32 -6.26 2.85 -16.98
N GLU A 33 -7.07 3.66 -17.65
CA GLU A 33 -6.90 4.01 -19.07
C GLU A 33 -5.79 5.07 -19.33
N GLY A 34 -5.26 5.72 -18.28
CA GLY A 34 -4.38 6.89 -18.41
C GLY A 34 -2.88 6.64 -18.53
N PHE A 35 -2.38 5.41 -18.38
CA PHE A 35 -0.93 5.16 -18.31
C PHE A 35 -0.20 5.13 -19.67
N LYS A 36 -0.90 5.29 -20.80
CA LYS A 36 -0.33 5.01 -22.12
C LYS A 36 0.39 6.17 -22.80
N ASP A 37 0.18 7.43 -22.40
CA ASP A 37 0.67 8.57 -23.20
C ASP A 37 1.28 9.76 -22.43
N GLU A 38 1.40 9.71 -21.10
CA GLU A 38 2.15 10.74 -20.35
C GLU A 38 3.55 10.25 -19.96
N PRO A 39 4.63 11.03 -20.19
CA PRO A 39 5.98 10.71 -19.76
C PRO A 39 6.08 10.92 -18.24
N THR A 40 5.43 10.06 -17.47
CA THR A 40 5.56 10.06 -16.03
C THR A 40 6.93 9.48 -15.67
N GLY A 41 7.81 10.32 -15.15
CA GLY A 41 9.18 9.92 -14.78
C GLY A 41 9.27 9.00 -13.56
N THR A 42 8.26 9.01 -12.69
CA THR A 42 8.25 8.29 -11.40
C THR A 42 6.88 7.67 -11.13
N PHE A 43 6.85 6.36 -10.88
CA PHE A 43 5.65 5.63 -10.48
C PHE A 43 5.67 5.30 -8.99
N ILE A 44 4.49 5.19 -8.39
CA ILE A 44 4.31 4.44 -7.14
C ILE A 44 4.05 2.98 -7.52
N ARG A 45 4.89 2.07 -7.03
CA ARG A 45 4.79 0.62 -7.27
C ARG A 45 4.40 -0.07 -5.98
N ILE A 46 3.42 -0.96 -6.07
CA ILE A 46 3.00 -1.80 -4.95
C ILE A 46 3.78 -3.11 -5.00
N ALA A 47 4.26 -3.57 -3.86
CA ALA A 47 4.95 -4.84 -3.72
C ALA A 47 4.57 -5.53 -2.41
N GLU A 48 4.78 -6.84 -2.36
CA GLU A 48 4.67 -7.64 -1.14
C GLU A 48 6.04 -8.23 -0.81
N LEU A 49 6.51 -8.04 0.42
CA LEU A 49 7.73 -8.65 0.91
C LEU A 49 7.42 -10.04 1.47
N SER A 50 7.42 -11.03 0.60
CA SER A 50 7.21 -12.45 0.92
C SER A 50 8.50 -13.22 1.24
N GLY A 51 9.65 -12.70 0.82
CA GLY A 51 10.96 -13.32 0.96
C GLY A 51 12.09 -12.39 0.53
N LEU A 52 13.34 -12.88 0.55
CA LEU A 52 14.51 -12.11 0.09
C LEU A 52 14.71 -12.14 -1.43
N ASP A 53 13.98 -13.01 -2.13
CA ASP A 53 14.01 -13.20 -3.59
C ASP A 53 13.45 -11.99 -4.35
N ILE A 54 12.50 -11.24 -3.77
CA ILE A 54 11.96 -10.02 -4.39
C ILE A 54 12.92 -8.80 -4.29
N MET A 55 13.92 -8.86 -3.41
CA MET A 55 14.82 -7.73 -3.13
C MET A 55 15.51 -7.13 -4.36
N PRO A 56 16.02 -7.90 -5.33
CA PRO A 56 16.62 -7.35 -6.54
C PRO A 56 15.66 -6.44 -7.33
N GLU A 57 14.38 -6.82 -7.42
CA GLU A 57 13.37 -6.03 -8.12
C GLU A 57 13.04 -4.76 -7.35
N LEU A 58 12.85 -4.84 -6.02
CA LEU A 58 12.62 -3.64 -5.19
C LEU A 58 13.77 -2.64 -5.34
N LYS A 59 15.02 -3.11 -5.30
CA LYS A 59 16.21 -2.27 -5.49
C LYS A 59 16.21 -1.59 -6.86
N LYS A 60 15.95 -2.36 -7.92
CA LYS A 60 15.87 -1.85 -9.31
C LYS A 60 14.84 -0.74 -9.42
N GLN A 61 13.67 -0.89 -8.81
CA GLN A 61 12.63 0.14 -8.83
C GLN A 61 13.06 1.42 -8.11
N ILE A 62 13.68 1.32 -6.93
CA ILE A 62 14.18 2.50 -6.18
C ILE A 62 15.28 3.22 -6.96
N TYR A 63 16.25 2.49 -7.51
CA TYR A 63 17.30 3.05 -8.38
C TYR A 63 16.74 3.66 -9.66
N GLY A 64 15.65 3.10 -10.19
CA GLY A 64 14.90 3.63 -11.33
C GLY A 64 14.07 4.89 -11.00
N GLY A 65 14.13 5.40 -9.77
CA GLY A 65 13.42 6.61 -9.37
C GLY A 65 11.94 6.39 -9.05
N ASN A 66 11.52 5.14 -8.79
CA ASN A 66 10.15 4.83 -8.37
C ASN A 66 10.00 4.85 -6.84
N ILE A 67 8.79 5.14 -6.40
CA ILE A 67 8.37 5.02 -4.99
C ILE A 67 7.81 3.61 -4.80
N LEU A 68 8.13 2.97 -3.68
CA LEU A 68 7.58 1.66 -3.33
C LEU A 68 6.63 1.77 -2.15
N MET A 69 5.46 1.16 -2.27
CA MET A 69 4.58 0.82 -1.15
C MET A 69 4.63 -0.69 -0.95
N ILE A 70 5.18 -1.13 0.18
CA ILE A 70 5.53 -2.52 0.44
C ILE A 70 4.66 -3.04 1.58
N ASP A 71 3.86 -4.06 1.31
CA ASP A 71 3.24 -4.88 2.34
C ASP A 71 4.29 -5.83 2.95
N ILE A 72 4.49 -5.75 4.25
CA ILE A 72 5.47 -6.56 5.00
C ILE A 72 4.80 -7.62 5.89
N SER A 73 3.48 -7.78 5.81
CA SER A 73 2.71 -8.78 6.58
C SER A 73 3.30 -10.19 6.48
N PRO A 74 3.73 -10.68 5.31
CA PRO A 74 4.32 -12.03 5.22
C PRO A 74 5.69 -12.11 5.87
N ALA A 75 6.60 -11.17 5.56
CA ALA A 75 7.96 -11.16 6.10
C ALA A 75 7.99 -11.03 7.63
N LYS A 76 7.04 -10.35 8.28
CA LYS A 76 7.01 -10.24 9.75
C LYS A 76 6.87 -11.60 10.47
N LYS A 77 6.42 -12.65 9.78
CA LYS A 77 6.36 -14.02 10.32
C LYS A 77 7.75 -14.67 10.44
N ASP A 78 8.74 -14.16 9.70
CA ASP A 78 10.14 -14.58 9.78
C ASP A 78 11.02 -13.35 10.07
N LYS A 79 11.38 -13.21 11.36
CA LYS A 79 12.19 -12.08 11.83
C LYS A 79 13.51 -11.94 11.08
N LEU A 80 14.14 -13.05 10.68
CA LEU A 80 15.43 -13.00 9.98
C LEU A 80 15.26 -12.43 8.58
N VAL A 81 14.22 -12.82 7.86
CA VAL A 81 13.87 -12.28 6.54
C VAL A 81 13.54 -10.79 6.66
N PHE A 82 12.67 -10.43 7.60
CA PHE A 82 12.27 -9.04 7.83
C PHE A 82 13.47 -8.14 8.14
N ASP A 83 14.29 -8.50 9.13
CA ASP A 83 15.43 -7.68 9.57
C ASP A 83 16.45 -7.50 8.43
N ARG A 84 16.72 -8.56 7.65
CA ARG A 84 17.61 -8.49 6.48
C ARG A 84 17.05 -7.60 5.39
N ALA A 85 15.78 -7.78 5.02
CA ALA A 85 15.15 -6.98 3.99
C ALA A 85 15.11 -5.48 4.35
N ILE A 86 14.72 -5.14 5.59
CA ILE A 86 14.70 -3.75 6.06
C ILE A 86 16.10 -3.15 6.11
N LYS A 87 17.11 -3.91 6.53
CA LYS A 87 18.51 -3.46 6.51
C LYS A 87 18.96 -3.12 5.08
N ASP A 88 18.69 -4.01 4.13
CA ASP A 88 19.03 -3.82 2.73
C ASP A 88 18.30 -2.62 2.12
N LEU A 89 17.00 -2.44 2.39
CA LEU A 89 16.24 -1.28 1.92
C LEU A 89 16.80 0.03 2.49
N LYS A 90 17.19 0.06 3.77
CA LYS A 90 17.83 1.24 4.38
C LYS A 90 19.17 1.59 3.73
N GLN A 91 19.96 0.58 3.34
CA GLN A 91 21.21 0.81 2.60
C GLN A 91 20.94 1.48 1.25
N VAL A 92 20.01 0.92 0.48
CA VAL A 92 19.62 1.44 -0.84
C VAL A 92 19.09 2.87 -0.74
N VAL A 93 18.28 3.15 0.29
CA VAL A 93 17.78 4.50 0.60
C VAL A 93 18.93 5.46 0.88
N GLY A 94 19.95 5.02 1.61
CA GLY A 94 21.17 5.79 1.84
C GLY A 94 21.89 6.12 0.53
N ASP A 95 22.06 5.12 -0.34
CA ASP A 95 22.76 5.23 -1.63
C ASP A 95 22.07 6.23 -2.58
N VAL A 96 20.74 6.22 -2.62
CA VAL A 96 19.97 7.14 -3.48
C VAL A 96 19.62 8.48 -2.81
N HIS A 97 20.02 8.69 -1.54
CA HIS A 97 19.57 9.81 -0.72
C HIS A 97 18.03 9.94 -0.67
N GLY A 98 17.35 8.82 -0.54
CA GLY A 98 15.89 8.70 -0.42
C GLY A 98 15.38 8.86 1.01
N ASP A 99 14.18 8.34 1.27
CA ASP A 99 13.60 8.21 2.61
C ASP A 99 12.82 6.88 2.73
N ILE A 100 12.67 6.38 3.96
CA ILE A 100 11.92 5.17 4.29
C ILE A 100 11.16 5.36 5.60
N ALA A 101 9.91 4.93 5.62
CA ALA A 101 9.09 4.95 6.82
C ALA A 101 8.10 3.78 6.86
N MET A 102 7.75 3.38 8.08
CA MET A 102 6.60 2.54 8.32
C MET A 102 5.38 3.44 8.48
N ILE A 103 4.37 3.28 7.61
CA ILE A 103 3.17 4.13 7.57
C ILE A 103 1.96 3.48 8.22
N LYS A 104 1.98 2.15 8.33
CA LYS A 104 1.05 1.31 9.10
C LYS A 104 1.82 0.14 9.71
N GLU A 105 1.18 -0.65 10.56
CA GLU A 105 1.79 -1.81 11.23
C GLU A 105 2.50 -2.78 10.26
N ASP A 106 1.91 -2.97 9.07
CA ASP A 106 2.41 -3.91 8.05
C ASP A 106 2.73 -3.22 6.72
N GLN A 107 2.96 -1.91 6.72
CA GLN A 107 3.19 -1.17 5.48
C GLN A 107 4.40 -0.25 5.57
N VAL A 108 5.33 -0.44 4.64
CA VAL A 108 6.55 0.37 4.51
C VAL A 108 6.49 1.12 3.19
N ILE A 109 6.82 2.41 3.24
CA ILE A 109 7.03 3.22 2.04
C ILE A 109 8.53 3.51 1.88
N VAL A 110 9.02 3.39 0.65
CA VAL A 110 10.41 3.71 0.27
C VAL A 110 10.38 4.71 -0.87
N THR A 111 11.16 5.76 -0.76
CA THR A 111 11.15 6.88 -1.72
C THR A 111 12.54 7.12 -2.32
N PRO A 112 12.61 7.54 -3.59
CA PRO A 112 13.87 7.86 -4.26
C PRO A 112 14.38 9.26 -3.88
N ARG A 113 15.47 9.69 -4.51
CA ARG A 113 16.00 11.06 -4.36
C ARG A 113 14.94 12.11 -4.65
N GLY A 114 14.95 13.20 -3.88
CA GLY A 114 14.06 14.36 -4.10
C GLY A 114 12.66 14.19 -3.54
N VAL A 115 12.32 13.01 -3.02
CA VAL A 115 11.07 12.75 -2.31
C VAL A 115 11.39 12.50 -0.83
N ARG A 116 10.56 13.05 0.06
CA ARG A 116 10.70 12.94 1.53
C ARG A 116 9.34 12.63 2.15
N ILE A 117 9.38 11.88 3.25
CA ILE A 117 8.17 11.51 3.98
C ILE A 117 8.00 12.51 5.11
N ASP A 118 7.02 13.40 4.99
CA ASP A 118 6.61 14.21 6.12
C ASP A 118 5.88 13.33 7.13
N ARG A 119 6.42 13.30 8.35
CA ARG A 119 5.90 12.48 9.45
C ARG A 119 4.89 13.25 10.29
N GLN A 120 4.68 14.54 9.99
CA GLN A 120 3.59 15.33 10.56
C GLN A 120 2.31 15.06 9.77
N LYS A 121 1.29 14.57 10.47
CA LYS A 121 -0.03 14.39 9.87
C LYS A 121 -0.66 15.76 9.63
N LEU A 122 -1.32 15.92 8.49
CA LEU A 122 -2.20 17.05 8.22
C LEU A 122 -3.33 17.07 9.28
N LYS A 123 -3.75 18.26 9.69
CA LYS A 123 -4.84 18.49 10.64
C LYS A 123 -6.07 19.01 9.92
#